data_AF-A0A355R965-F1
#
_entry.id   AF-A0A355R965-F1
#
_cell.length_a   1.000
_cell.length_b   1.000
_cell.length_c   1.000
_cell.angle_alpha   90.00
_cell.angle_beta   90.00
_cell.angle_gamma   90.00
#
_symmetry.space_group_name_H-M   'P 1'
#
loop_
_entity.id
_entity.type
_entity.pdbx_description
1 polymer ?
#
loop_
_entity_poly.entity_id
_entity_poly.type
_entity_poly.pdbx_seq_one_letter_code
_entity_poly.pdbx_strand_id
1 'polypeptide(L)' 'MTPLERYQADLKRPDFFHDAAQETAVRHLQRLYDDLVHAQNNKPGVFGKLFGKK' A
#
# COMPACT_ATOMS: atom_id res chain seq x y z
N MET A 1 -2.39 4.78 7.05
CA MET A 1 -2.59 5.74 5.94
C MET A 1 -1.92 5.16 4.70
N THR A 2 -2.72 4.73 3.73
CA THR A 2 -2.26 4.26 2.42
C THR A 2 -1.95 5.45 1.49
N PRO A 3 -1.26 5.23 0.36
CA PRO A 3 -1.07 6.27 -0.66
C PRO A 3 -2.38 6.92 -1.11
N LEU A 4 -3.43 6.12 -1.35
CA LEU A 4 -4.72 6.65 -1.78
C LEU A 4 -5.42 7.45 -0.68
N GLU A 5 -5.37 7.00 0.57
CA GLU A 5 -5.93 7.72 1.72
C GLU A 5 -5.27 9.09 1.91
N ARG A 6 -3.94 9.16 1.74
CA ARG A 6 -3.20 10.43 1.81
C ARG A 6 -3.65 11.39 0.71
N TYR A 7 -3.71 10.92 -0.54
CA TYR A 7 -4.16 11.74 -1.66
C TYR A 7 -5.59 12.28 -1.48
N GLN A 8 -6.50 11.44 -0.96
CA GLN A 8 -7.87 11.86 -0.66
C GLN A 8 -7.95 12.88 0.48
N ALA A 9 -7.03 12.83 1.43
CA ALA A 9 -6.91 13.87 2.46
C ALA A 9 -6.35 15.17 1.86
N ASP A 10 -5.36 15.08 0.97
CA ASP A 10 -4.77 16.22 0.30
C ASP A 10 -5.79 16.96 -0.58
N LEU A 11 -6.65 16.25 -1.32
CA LEU A 11 -7.74 16.85 -2.12
C LEU A 11 -8.72 17.73 -1.32
N LYS A 12 -8.77 17.61 0.01
CA LYS A 12 -9.62 18.44 0.87
C LYS A 12 -8.97 19.76 1.26
N ARG A 13 -7.68 19.93 0.98
CA ARG A 13 -6.94 21.14 1.33
C ARG A 13 -7.20 22.23 0.28
N PRO A 14 -7.34 23.50 0.70
CA PRO A 14 -7.66 24.59 -0.21
C PRO A 14 -6.52 24.93 -1.19
N ASP A 15 -5.29 24.52 -0.89
CA ASP A 15 -4.08 24.74 -1.68
C ASP A 15 -3.68 23.54 -2.56
N PHE A 16 -4.52 22.51 -2.61
CA PHE A 16 -4.25 21.29 -3.37
C PHE A 16 -5.27 21.13 -4.51
N PHE A 17 -4.76 20.95 -5.72
CA PHE A 17 -5.57 20.87 -6.92
C PHE A 17 -5.55 19.45 -7.47
N HIS A 18 -6.69 18.99 -7.98
CA HIS A 18 -6.76 17.71 -8.67
C HIS A 18 -5.94 17.77 -9.97
N ASP A 19 -5.07 16.77 -10.15
CA ASP A 19 -4.32 16.51 -11.36
C ASP A 19 -4.52 15.03 -11.72
N ALA A 20 -5.01 14.77 -12.94
CA ALA A 20 -5.30 13.42 -13.42
C ALA A 20 -4.03 12.55 -13.52
N ALA A 21 -2.89 13.12 -13.93
CA ALA A 21 -1.63 12.38 -14.00
C ALA A 21 -1.14 12.01 -12.59
N GLN A 22 -1.32 12.92 -11.63
CA GLN A 22 -1.02 12.63 -10.23
C GLN A 22 -1.93 11.51 -9.68
N GLU A 23 -3.23 11.54 -9.97
CA GLU A 23 -4.16 10.50 -9.54
C GLU A 23 -3.77 9.12 -10.11
N THR A 24 -3.41 9.06 -11.39
CA THR A 24 -2.89 7.83 -12.03
C THR A 24 -1.63 7.34 -11.32
N ALA A 25 -0.69 8.22 -11.00
CA ALA A 25 0.53 7.86 -10.26
C ALA A 25 0.20 7.32 -8.86
N VAL A 26 -0.73 7.94 -8.14
CA VAL A 26 -1.19 7.49 -6.81
C VAL A 26 -1.83 6.10 -6.90
N ARG A 27 -2.62 5.81 -7.94
CA ARG A 27 -3.21 4.48 -8.15
C ARG A 27 -2.14 3.41 -8.39
N HIS A 28 -1.11 3.71 -9.18
CA HIS A 28 0.01 2.79 -9.36
C HIS A 28 0.80 2.58 -8.06
N LEU A 29 0.98 3.64 -7.28
CA LEU A 29 1.65 3.56 -5.97
C LEU A 29 0.84 2.74 -4.97
N GLN A 30 -0.49 2.89 -4.97
CA GLN A 30 -1.38 2.07 -4.14
C GLN A 30 -1.21 0.59 -4.46
N ARG A 31 -1.20 0.22 -5.76
CA ARG A 31 -0.96 -1.17 -6.18
C ARG A 31 0.36 -1.71 -5.63
N LEU A 32 1.46 -0.95 -5.76
CA LEU A 32 2.76 -1.36 -5.23
C LEU A 32 2.76 -1.50 -3.71
N TYR A 33 2.08 -0.59 -3.00
CA TYR A 33 1.91 -0.66 -1.56
C TYR A 33 1.19 -1.96 -1.15
N ASP A 34 0.07 -2.27 -1.80
CA ASP A 34 -0.71 -3.48 -1.52
C ASP A 34 0.13 -4.74 -1.77
N ASP A 35 0.82 -4.82 -2.91
CA ASP A 35 1.71 -5.94 -3.25
C ASP A 35 2.76 -6.18 -2.15
N LEU A 36 3.40 -5.12 -1.66
CA LEU A 36 4.44 -5.20 -0.62
C LEU A 36 3.89 -5.63 0.74
N VAL A 37 2.74 -5.07 1.14
CA VAL A 37 2.08 -5.42 2.40
C VAL A 37 1.60 -6.88 2.38
N HIS A 38 1.01 -7.33 1.27
CA HIS A 38 0.61 -8.72 1.10
C HIS A 38 1.81 -9.68 1.11
N ALA A 39 2.92 -9.32 0.46
CA ALA A 39 4.14 -10.12 0.47
C ALA A 39 4.77 -10.23 1.88
N GLN A 40 4.66 -9.19 2.71
CA GLN A 40 5.11 -9.24 4.09
C GLN A 40 4.26 -10.19 4.95
N ASN A 41 2.94 -10.13 4.79
CA ASN A 41 1.99 -10.93 5.57
C ASN A 41 2.02 -12.43 5.23
N ASN A 42 2.46 -12.79 4.02
CA ASN A 42 2.56 -14.17 3.57
C ASN A 42 3.88 -14.86 3.93
N LYS A 43 4.75 -14.26 4.75
CA LYS A 43 5.95 -14.93 5.24
C LYS A 43 5.55 -15.93 6.34
N PRO A 44 5.72 -17.26 6.13
CA PRO A 44 5.47 -18.21 7.20
C PRO A 44 6.40 -17.87 8.36
N GLY A 45 5.82 -17.66 9.55
CA GLY A 45 6.57 -17.36 10.75
C GLY A 45 7.66 -18.42 10.98
N VAL A 46 8.81 -17.98 11.51
CA VAL A 46 9.97 -18.85 11.77
C VAL A 46 9.63 -20.10 12.61
N PHE A 47 8.59 -20.02 13.45
CA PHE A 47 8.07 -21.16 14.21
C PHE A 47 7.41 -22.24 13.34
N GLY A 48 6.71 -21.88 12.26
CA GLY A 48 6.09 -22.86 11.35
C GLY A 48 7.12 -23.70 10.58
N LYS A 49 8.32 -23.16 10.35
CA LYS A 49 9.41 -23.83 9.62
C LYS A 49 10.19 -24.83 10.49
N LEU A 50 10.17 -24.65 11.82
CA LEU A 50 10.84 -25.53 12.78
C LEU A 50 9.97 -26.69 13.28
N PHE A 51 8.63 -26.53 13.30
CA PHE A 51 7.71 -27.58 13.76
C PHE A 51 7.03 -28.38 12.65
N GLY A 52 7.21 -28.00 11.37
CA GLY A 52 6.54 -28.63 10.22
C GLY A 52 7.23 -29.84 9.58
N LYS A 53 8.29 -30.39 10.20
CA LYS A 53 9.00 -31.57 9.65
C LYS A 53 8.86 -32.76 10.61
N LYS A 54 7.84 -33.58 10.37
CA LYS A 54 7.78 -34.99 10.76
C LYS A 54 7.56 -35.80 9.50
#